data_AF-A0A7C5WH39-F1
#
_entry.id   AF-A0A7C5WH39-F1
#
_cell.length_a   1.000
_cell.length_b   1.000
_cell.length_c   1.000
_cell.angle_alpha   90.00
_cell.angle_beta   90.00
_cell.angle_gamma   90.00
#
_symmetry.space_group_name_H-M   'P 1'
#
loop_
_entity.id
_entity.type
_entity.pdbx_description
1 polymer ?
#
loop_
_entity_poly.entity_id
_entity_poly.type
_entity_poly.pdbx_seq_one_letter_code
_entity_poly.pdbx_strand_id
1 'polypeptide(L)'
;MGKKKTGKYAKVIWPGFTPRPDQRHIAKVGRNDPCPCGSGRKYKECHESAGSGWLRKIALEQDRKAWKARRGPWYRRLLFWGRSAGDRTSDQDRP
;
A
#
# COMPACT_ATOMS: atom_id res chain seq x y z
N MET A 1 -35.43 23.70 -16.02
CA MET A 1 -34.25 24.27 -15.32
C MET A 1 -33.35 23.17 -14.76
N GLY A 2 -32.25 22.82 -15.44
CA GLY A 2 -31.25 21.88 -14.91
C GLY A 2 -29.97 22.61 -14.52
N LYS A 3 -29.70 22.78 -13.22
CA LYS A 3 -28.48 23.44 -12.72
C LYS A 3 -27.27 22.54 -12.96
N LYS A 4 -26.54 22.74 -14.07
CA LYS A 4 -25.25 22.09 -14.32
C LYS A 4 -24.23 22.65 -13.32
N LYS A 5 -23.86 21.86 -12.30
CA LYS A 5 -22.82 22.25 -11.33
C LYS A 5 -21.49 22.36 -12.07
N THR A 6 -20.96 23.58 -12.17
CA THR A 6 -19.65 23.86 -12.74
C THR A 6 -18.57 23.42 -11.77
N GLY A 7 -17.82 22.36 -12.11
CA GLY A 7 -16.55 22.04 -11.46
C GLY A 7 -15.52 23.09 -11.85
N LYS A 8 -15.44 24.18 -11.09
CA LYS A 8 -14.57 25.35 -11.35
C LYS A 8 -13.10 25.11 -11.02
N TYR A 9 -12.49 24.07 -11.57
CA TYR A 9 -11.04 24.04 -11.84
C TYR A 9 -10.74 22.80 -12.68
N ALA A 10 -10.58 22.99 -13.98
CA ALA A 10 -9.82 22.05 -14.79
C ALA A 10 -8.38 22.12 -14.24
N LYS A 11 -7.98 21.08 -13.52
CA LYS A 11 -6.65 20.92 -12.93
C LYS A 11 -5.62 21.24 -14.01
N VAL A 12 -4.88 22.33 -13.88
CA VAL A 12 -3.84 22.72 -14.85
C VAL A 12 -2.82 21.58 -14.91
N ILE A 13 -2.84 20.81 -16.00
CA ILE A 13 -1.87 19.75 -16.26
C ILE A 13 -0.72 20.44 -16.99
N TRP A 14 0.41 20.61 -16.31
CA TRP A 14 1.63 21.11 -16.93
C TRP A 14 2.08 20.12 -18.02
N PRO A 15 2.46 20.58 -19.22
CA PRO A 15 3.00 19.70 -20.25
C PRO A 15 4.25 19.00 -19.69
N GLY A 16 4.23 17.66 -19.63
CA GLY A 16 5.28 16.85 -19.01
C GLY A 16 4.99 16.32 -17.60
N PHE A 17 3.89 16.74 -16.96
CA PHE A 17 3.42 16.19 -15.68
C PHE A 17 2.06 15.49 -15.85
N THR A 18 2.02 14.42 -16.65
CA THR A 18 0.91 13.47 -16.55
C THR A 18 1.25 12.50 -15.41
N PRO A 19 0.56 12.56 -14.26
CA PRO A 19 0.74 11.52 -13.26
C PRO A 19 0.34 10.20 -13.93
N ARG A 20 1.29 9.26 -14.05
CA ARG A 20 0.93 7.89 -14.43
C ARG A 20 -0.16 7.45 -13.45
N PRO A 21 -1.27 6.88 -13.94
CA PRO A 21 -2.26 6.33 -13.02
C PRO A 21 -1.53 5.30 -12.17
N ASP A 22 -1.41 5.59 -10.88
CA ASP A 22 -0.92 4.67 -9.87
C ASP A 22 -1.83 3.45 -9.91
N GLN A 23 -1.45 2.43 -10.69
CA GLN A 23 -2.14 1.15 -10.71
C GLN A 23 -1.84 0.47 -9.39
N ARG A 24 -2.56 0.88 -8.35
CA ARG A 24 -2.53 0.22 -7.05
C ARG A 24 -2.84 -1.24 -7.28
N HIS A 25 -1.82 -2.09 -7.10
CA HIS A 25 -1.95 -3.53 -7.21
C HIS A 25 -2.84 -4.01 -6.07
N ILE A 26 -4.14 -4.14 -6.34
CA ILE A 26 -5.09 -4.77 -5.44
C ILE A 26 -4.95 -6.27 -5.67
N ALA A 27 -4.59 -7.02 -4.63
CA ALA A 27 -4.60 -8.48 -4.69
C ALA A 27 -6.02 -8.96 -5.03
N LYS A 28 -6.15 -9.68 -6.14
CA LYS A 28 -7.41 -10.34 -6.51
C LYS A 28 -7.56 -11.57 -5.60
N VAL A 29 -8.36 -11.43 -4.56
CA VAL A 29 -8.70 -12.54 -3.66
C VAL A 29 -9.88 -13.29 -4.26
N GLY A 30 -9.73 -14.59 -4.47
CA GLY A 30 -10.79 -15.47 -4.94
C GLY A 30 -11.86 -15.71 -3.87
N ARG A 31 -13.07 -16.09 -4.29
CA ARG A 31 -14.22 -16.32 -3.38
C ARG A 31 -13.91 -17.31 -2.24
N ASN A 32 -13.11 -18.34 -2.51
CA ASN A 32 -12.81 -19.41 -1.56
C ASN A 32 -11.52 -19.20 -0.76
N ASP A 33 -10.73 -18.15 -1.07
CA ASP A 33 -9.47 -17.89 -0.37
C ASP A 33 -9.71 -17.45 1.08
N PRO A 34 -8.73 -17.66 1.98
CA PRO A 34 -8.83 -17.17 3.35
C PRO A 34 -8.98 -15.64 3.38
N CYS A 35 -9.90 -15.14 4.22
CA CYS A 35 -10.13 -13.71 4.34
C CYS A 35 -8.88 -12.97 4.84
N PRO A 36 -8.41 -11.91 4.16
CA PRO A 36 -7.24 -11.14 4.58
C PRO A 36 -7.49 -10.29 5.85
N CYS A 37 -8.68 -10.40 6.45
CA CYS A 37 -9.04 -9.82 7.73
C CYS A 37 -8.50 -10.61 8.95
N GLY A 38 -8.00 -11.83 8.74
CA GLY A 38 -7.52 -12.69 9.84
C GLY A 38 -8.62 -13.43 10.60
N SER A 39 -9.85 -13.49 10.07
CA SER A 39 -10.98 -14.17 10.73
C SER A 39 -10.98 -15.70 10.57
N GLY A 40 -10.06 -16.27 9.79
CA GLY A 40 -10.01 -17.71 9.49
C GLY A 40 -11.11 -18.24 8.59
N ARG A 41 -12.09 -17.41 8.20
CA ARG A 41 -13.20 -17.77 7.31
C ARG A 41 -12.86 -17.54 5.83
N LYS A 42 -13.55 -18.24 4.93
CA LYS A 42 -13.43 -18.01 3.47
C LYS A 42 -13.91 -16.59 3.13
N TYR A 43 -13.31 -15.96 2.12
CA TYR A 43 -13.63 -14.60 1.70
C TYR A 43 -15.13 -14.44 1.41
N LYS A 44 -15.74 -15.45 0.78
CA LYS A 44 -17.17 -15.54 0.50
C LYS A 44 -18.09 -15.40 1.72
N GLU A 45 -17.67 -15.95 2.84
CA GLU A 45 -18.44 -16.01 4.09
C GLU A 45 -18.15 -14.83 5.02
N CYS A 46 -17.19 -13.96 4.67
CA CYS A 46 -16.73 -12.91 5.57
C CYS A 46 -16.93 -11.50 5.00
N HIS A 47 -16.24 -11.14 3.92
CA HIS A 47 -16.21 -9.77 3.40
C HIS A 47 -16.61 -9.68 1.93
N GLU A 48 -17.15 -10.77 1.36
CA GLU A 48 -17.59 -10.81 -0.02
C GLU A 48 -18.65 -9.77 -0.37
N SER A 49 -19.59 -9.53 0.55
CA SER A 49 -20.67 -8.55 0.40
C SER A 49 -20.15 -7.12 0.26
N ALA A 50 -18.97 -6.82 0.81
CA ALA A 50 -18.31 -5.53 0.70
C ALA A 50 -17.52 -5.37 -0.62
N GLY A 51 -17.33 -6.46 -1.38
CA GLY A 51 -16.76 -6.47 -2.72
C GLY A 51 -15.33 -5.91 -2.83
N SER A 52 -15.01 -5.36 -4.01
CA SER A 52 -13.68 -4.82 -4.32
C SER A 52 -13.31 -3.55 -3.55
N GLY A 53 -14.30 -2.85 -2.98
CA GLY A 53 -14.09 -1.65 -2.17
C GLY A 53 -13.39 -1.96 -0.84
N TRP A 54 -13.68 -3.11 -0.24
CA TRP A 54 -13.04 -3.55 1.00
C TRP A 54 -11.60 -4.02 0.76
N LEU A 55 -11.35 -4.79 -0.30
CA LEU A 55 -9.99 -5.18 -0.71
C LEU A 55 -9.10 -3.96 -0.99
N ARG A 56 -9.65 -2.88 -1.57
CA ARG A 56 -8.95 -1.61 -1.74
C ARG A 56 -8.51 -0.99 -0.41
N LYS A 57 -9.39 -0.96 0.59
CA LYS A 57 -9.04 -0.41 1.92
C LYS A 57 -7.90 -1.19 2.57
N ILE A 58 -7.96 -2.52 2.51
CA ILE A 58 -6.89 -3.40 3.00
C ILE A 58 -5.57 -3.09 2.28
N ALA A 59 -5.58 -3.03 0.94
CA ALA A 59 -4.38 -2.75 0.14
C ALA A 59 -3.75 -1.39 0.48
N LEU A 60 -4.57 -0.35 0.70
CA LEU A 60 -4.10 0.97 1.11
C LEU A 60 -3.45 0.95 2.49
N GLU A 61 -4.03 0.19 3.42
CA GLU A 61 -3.47 0.06 4.75
C GLU A 61 -2.15 -0.71 4.75
N GLN A 62 -2.03 -1.75 3.93
CA GLN A 62 -0.79 -2.47 3.69
C GLN A 62 0.29 -1.56 3.09
N ASP A 63 -0.03 -0.78 2.05
CA ASP A 63 0.92 0.16 1.45
C ASP A 63 1.35 1.26 2.44
N ARG A 64 0.41 1.78 3.24
CA ARG A 64 0.70 2.74 4.31
C ARG A 64 1.66 2.15 5.36
N LYS A 65 1.45 0.89 5.78
CA LYS A 65 2.36 0.19 6.70
C LYS A 65 3.74 -0.03 6.05
N ALA A 66 3.78 -0.48 4.80
CA ALA A 66 5.02 -0.69 4.06
C ALA A 66 5.80 0.62 3.86
N TRP A 67 5.10 1.73 3.62
CA TRP A 67 5.71 3.05 3.52
C TRP A 67 6.27 3.52 4.86
N LYS A 68 5.53 3.34 5.97
CA LYS A 68 6.04 3.64 7.32
C LYS A 68 7.25 2.79 7.68
N ALA A 69 7.24 1.51 7.32
CA ALA A 69 8.37 0.60 7.55
C ALA A 69 9.61 1.01 6.74
N ARG A 70 9.43 1.36 5.44
CA ARG A 70 10.51 1.86 4.57
C ARG A 70 11.11 3.18 5.05
N ARG A 71 10.26 4.13 5.46
CA ARG A 71 10.72 5.43 5.93
C ARG A 71 11.41 5.35 7.29
N GLY A 72 11.07 4.32 8.07
CA GLY A 72 11.59 4.10 9.41
C GLY A 72 11.14 5.19 10.39
N PRO A 73 11.39 5.00 11.70
CA PRO A 73 11.22 6.07 12.67
C PRO A 73 12.18 7.23 12.35
N TRP A 74 11.74 8.48 12.53
CA TRP A 74 12.57 9.66 12.29
C TRP A 74 13.90 9.60 13.06
N TYR A 75 13.91 8.98 14.25
CA TYR A 75 15.10 8.81 15.08
C TYR A 75 16.10 7.78 14.52
N ARG A 76 15.68 6.85 13.66
CA ARG A 76 16.56 5.83 13.08
C ARG A 76 17.62 6.44 12.15
N ARG A 77 17.35 7.64 11.63
CA ARG A 77 18.31 8.49 10.89
C ARG A 77 19.29 9.25 11.79
N LEU A 78 18.96 9.41 13.08
CA LEU A 78 19.82 10.05 14.09
C LEU A 78 20.71 9.04 14.83
N LEU A 79 20.20 7.83 15.11
CA LEU A 79 20.94 6.78 15.81
C LEU A 79 22.03 6.09 14.96
N PHE A 80 22.01 6.27 13.63
CA PHE A 80 23.01 5.69 12.71
C PHE A 80 24.11 6.67 12.27
N TRP A 81 24.33 7.76 13.02
CA TRP A 81 25.50 8.64 12.83
C TRP A 81 26.77 8.17 13.60
N GLY A 82 26.79 6.93 14.10
CA GLY A 82 27.89 6.44 14.94
C GLY A 82 28.19 4.94 14.87
N ARG A 83 27.80 4.22 13.81
CA ARG A 83 28.23 2.82 13.63
C ARG A 83 28.98 2.67 12.31
N SER A 84 30.30 2.75 12.45
CA SER A 84 31.29 2.36 11.45
C SER A 84 30.85 1.09 10.74
N ALA A 85 30.90 1.11 9.41
CA ALA A 85 30.65 -0.04 8.56
C ALA A 85 31.77 -1.06 8.76
N GLY A 86 31.62 -1.92 9.76
CA GLY A 86 32.43 -3.12 9.96
C GLY A 86 31.53 -4.33 9.89
N ASP A 87 31.88 -5.23 8.97
CA ASP A 87 31.47 -6.64 8.90
C ASP A 87 30.00 -6.95 8.65
N ARG A 88 29.69 -7.20 7.37
CA ARG A 88 28.58 -8.08 6.99
C ARG A 88 28.90 -8.86 5.73
N THR A 89 29.99 -9.62 5.74
CA THR A 89 30.19 -10.72 4.78
C THR A 89 30.99 -11.84 5.41
N SER A 90 30.39 -12.63 6.30
CA SER A 90 30.70 -14.05 6.49
C SER A 90 29.62 -14.64 7.39
N ASP A 91 29.32 -15.91 7.20
CA ASP A 91 28.31 -16.70 7.93
C ASP A 91 26.84 -16.48 7.55
N GLN A 92 26.45 -17.16 6.47
CA GLN A 92 25.29 -18.05 6.55
C GLN A 92 25.51 -19.26 5.65
N ASP A 93 26.01 -20.31 6.30
CA ASP A 93 25.49 -21.68 6.19
C ASP A 93 25.39 -22.29 4.79
N ARG A 94 26.54 -22.82 4.40
CA ARG A 94 26.71 -24.20 3.91
C ARG A 94 25.75 -25.16 4.64
N PRO A 95 24.87 -25.86 3.91
CA PRO A 95 25.13 -27.29 3.66
C PRO A 95 25.44 -27.58 2.19
#